data_AF-A0A1A8IIM1-F1
#
_entry.id   AF-A0A1A8IIM1-F1
#
_cell.length_a   1.000
_cell.length_b   1.000
_cell.length_c   1.000
_cell.angle_alpha   90.00
_cell.angle_beta   90.00
_cell.angle_gamma   90.00
#
_symmetry.space_group_name_H-M   'P 1'
#
loop_
_entity.id
_entity.type
_entity.pdbx_description
1 polymer ?
#
loop_
_entity_poly.entity_id
_entity_poly.type
_entity_poly.pdbx_seq_one_letter_code
_entity_poly.pdbx_strand_id
1 'polypeptide(L)'
;KLEHNRNNIKGIWKVLNGVIRKETGNNNYPQHFIERKNNITNMNEAVDEFNKYFVSIGSKLEEKIIVDEIQTDATEYVERNKTSVFLRAVDEKEIYDIVRNMKNKTSTDWNEIDMKTLKC
;
A
#
# COMPACT_ATOMS: atom_id res chain seq x y z
N LYS A 1 21.51 -9.69 7.26
CA LYS A 1 20.60 -10.68 6.62
C LYS A 1 19.79 -10.06 5.47
N LEU A 2 19.13 -8.91 5.69
CA LEU A 2 18.39 -8.21 4.63
C LEU A 2 19.31 -7.69 3.51
N GLU A 3 20.40 -6.99 3.85
CA GLU A 3 21.38 -6.49 2.86
C GLU A 3 21.94 -7.59 1.94
N HIS A 4 22.23 -8.77 2.48
CA HIS A 4 22.73 -9.91 1.70
C HIS A 4 21.68 -10.48 0.72
N ASN A 5 20.40 -10.14 0.91
CA ASN A 5 19.29 -10.54 0.04
C ASN A 5 18.72 -9.37 -0.76
N ARG A 6 19.41 -8.22 -0.85
CA ARG A 6 18.90 -7.00 -1.52
C ARG A 6 18.34 -7.25 -2.92
N ASN A 7 18.93 -8.18 -3.68
CA ASN A 7 18.50 -8.55 -5.03
C ASN A 7 17.74 -9.89 -5.11
N ASN A 8 17.39 -10.50 -3.97
CA ASN A 8 16.71 -11.79 -3.89
C ASN A 8 15.41 -11.67 -3.09
N ILE A 9 14.31 -11.37 -3.79
CA ILE A 9 13.00 -11.15 -3.19
C ILE A 9 12.49 -12.36 -2.39
N LYS A 10 12.75 -13.60 -2.84
CA LYS A 10 12.39 -14.83 -2.11
C LYS A 10 13.17 -14.93 -0.80
N GLY A 11 14.45 -14.55 -0.82
CA GLY A 11 15.31 -14.47 0.36
C GLY A 11 14.82 -13.42 1.36
N ILE A 12 14.42 -12.24 0.89
CA ILE A 12 13.81 -11.18 1.73
C ILE A 12 12.54 -11.72 2.40
N TRP A 13 11.62 -12.31 1.64
CA TRP A 13 10.38 -12.89 2.18
C TRP A 13 10.64 -14.00 3.21
N LYS A 14 11.66 -14.83 2.99
CA LYS A 14 12.05 -15.87 3.95
C LYS A 14 12.55 -15.26 5.28
N VAL A 15 13.37 -14.21 5.21
CA VAL A 15 13.83 -13.49 6.40
C VAL A 15 12.66 -12.82 7.12
N LEU A 16 11.79 -12.13 6.37
CA LEU A 16 10.64 -11.41 6.91
C LEU A 16 9.65 -12.37 7.59
N ASN A 17 9.29 -13.47 6.94
CA ASN A 17 8.43 -14.50 7.53
C ASN A 17 9.04 -15.11 8.79
N GLY A 18 10.37 -15.21 8.88
CA GLY A 18 11.07 -15.69 10.07
C GLY A 18 11.04 -14.71 11.24
N VAL A 19 10.84 -13.41 11.00
CA VAL A 19 10.67 -12.38 12.03
C VAL A 19 9.19 -12.25 12.43
N ILE A 20 8.28 -12.20 11.46
CA ILE A 20 6.85 -11.97 11.69
C ILE A 20 6.17 -13.18 12.34
N ARG A 21 6.50 -14.42 11.92
CA ARG A 21 5.77 -15.64 12.33
C ARG A 21 6.32 -16.32 13.59
N LYS A 22 7.32 -15.74 14.26
CA LYS A 22 7.82 -16.28 15.53
C LYS A 22 6.93 -15.77 16.67
N GLU A 23 5.89 -16.54 16.99
CA GLU A 23 4.94 -16.16 18.03
C GLU A 23 5.42 -16.38 19.48
N THR A 24 6.47 -17.18 19.75
CA THR A 24 6.78 -17.53 21.15
C THR A 24 8.24 -17.89 21.37
N GLY A 25 9.02 -17.00 21.99
CA GLY A 25 10.28 -17.35 22.66
C GLY A 25 11.45 -16.44 22.32
N ASN A 26 11.75 -15.51 23.24
CA ASN A 26 12.86 -14.54 23.21
C ASN A 26 12.92 -13.62 21.99
N ASN A 27 12.06 -12.60 22.01
CA ASN A 27 12.21 -11.46 21.11
C ASN A 27 13.40 -10.60 21.56
N ASN A 28 14.56 -10.84 20.95
CA ASN A 28 15.68 -9.89 20.97
C ASN A 28 15.31 -8.70 20.08
N TYR A 29 14.49 -7.79 20.63
CA TYR A 29 14.23 -6.52 19.98
C TYR A 29 15.52 -5.69 19.91
N PRO A 30 15.71 -4.91 18.84
CA PRO A 30 16.81 -3.96 18.76
C PRO A 30 16.77 -3.02 19.96
N GLN A 31 17.90 -2.92 20.69
CA GLN A 31 18.06 -2.03 21.85
C GLN A 31 18.66 -0.68 21.47
N HIS A 32 18.98 -0.48 20.19
CA HIS A 32 19.65 0.71 19.72
C HIS A 32 19.31 1.02 18.26
N PHE A 33 19.45 2.30 17.92
CA PHE A 33 19.29 2.81 16.57
C PHE A 33 20.65 3.27 16.03
N ILE A 34 20.93 3.04 14.74
CA ILE A 34 22.20 3.41 14.12
C ILE A 34 21.96 4.46 13.04
N GLU A 35 22.44 5.68 13.28
CA GLU A 35 22.41 6.80 12.34
C GLU A 35 23.86 7.18 12.00
N ARG A 36 24.29 7.09 10.73
CA ARG A 36 25.62 7.53 10.25
C ARG A 36 26.83 7.06 11.11
N LYS A 37 26.77 5.84 11.64
CA LYS A 37 27.76 5.18 12.54
C LYS A 37 27.69 5.54 14.03
N ASN A 38 26.79 6.43 14.44
CA ASN A 38 26.50 6.66 15.85
C ASN A 38 25.49 5.63 16.35
N ASN A 39 25.81 5.03 17.50
CA ASN A 39 24.96 4.05 18.16
C ASN A 39 24.14 4.76 19.25
N ILE A 40 22.84 4.92 18.99
CA ILE A 40 21.91 5.62 19.88
C ILE A 40 21.22 4.56 20.74
N THR A 41 21.56 4.57 22.02
CA THR A 41 21.02 3.65 23.04
C THR A 41 19.92 4.29 23.89
N ASN A 42 19.82 5.62 23.89
CA ASN A 42 18.73 6.34 24.53
C ASN A 42 17.45 6.19 23.71
N MET A 43 16.39 5.68 24.33
CA MET A 43 15.12 5.40 23.65
C MET A 43 14.44 6.65 23.09
N ASN A 44 14.50 7.79 23.81
CA ASN A 44 13.88 9.03 23.34
C ASN A 44 14.59 9.54 22.08
N GLU A 45 15.92 9.56 22.12
CA GLU A 45 16.75 9.93 20.97
C GLU A 45 16.55 8.96 19.79
N ALA A 46 16.42 7.66 20.07
CA ALA A 46 16.16 6.65 19.06
C ALA A 46 14.81 6.87 18.36
N VAL A 47 13.76 7.24 19.11
CA VAL A 47 12.45 7.56 18.54
C VAL A 47 12.52 8.82 17.68
N ASP A 48 13.22 9.85 18.15
CA ASP A 48 13.38 11.10 17.39
C ASP A 48 14.13 10.88 16.08
N GLU A 49 15.26 10.16 16.10
CA GLU A 49 16.02 9.85 14.89
C GLU A 49 15.28 8.87 13.96
N PHE A 50 14.55 7.89 14.52
CA PHE A 50 13.67 7.03 13.73
C PHE A 50 12.63 7.86 12.95
N ASN A 51 11.94 8.79 13.64
CA ASN A 51 10.95 9.65 13.01
C ASN A 51 11.58 10.56 11.95
N LYS A 52 12.72 11.20 12.26
CA LYS A 52 13.45 12.02 11.28
C LYS A 52 13.85 11.21 10.05
N TYR A 53 14.32 9.97 10.23
CA TYR A 53 14.69 9.09 9.13
C TYR A 53 13.50 8.85 8.20
N PHE A 54 12.38 8.35 8.73
CA PHE A 54 11.22 7.98 7.89
C PHE A 54 10.49 9.19 7.28
N VAL A 55 10.42 10.32 7.99
CA VAL A 55 9.85 11.56 7.43
C VAL A 55 10.72 12.11 6.29
N SER A 56 12.05 12.02 6.41
CA SER A 56 12.97 12.58 5.41
C SER A 56 13.20 11.68 4.19
N ILE A 57 12.72 10.43 4.17
CA ILE A 57 12.90 9.53 3.02
C ILE A 57 12.29 10.13 1.75
N GLY A 58 11.09 10.71 1.85
CA GLY A 58 10.39 11.32 0.71
C GLY A 58 11.25 12.39 0.05
N SER A 59 11.64 13.41 0.82
CA SER A 59 12.46 14.53 0.31
C SER A 59 13.81 14.06 -0.25
N LYS A 60 14.49 13.12 0.43
CA LYS A 60 15.78 12.55 -0.05
C LYS A 60 15.65 11.76 -1.35
N LEU A 61 14.49 11.17 -1.61
CA LEU A 61 14.21 10.47 -2.87
C LEU A 61 13.82 11.46 -3.96
N GLU A 62 13.03 12.47 -3.63
CA GLU A 62 12.62 13.56 -4.52
C GLU A 62 13.84 14.31 -5.08
N GLU A 63 14.84 14.64 -4.24
CA GLU A 63 16.10 15.25 -4.68
C GLU A 63 16.85 14.44 -5.76
N LYS A 64 16.59 13.14 -5.88
CA LYS A 64 17.22 12.25 -6.87
C LYS A 64 16.38 12.05 -8.12
N ILE A 65 15.14 12.54 -8.15
CA ILE A 65 14.30 12.48 -9.33
C ILE A 65 14.83 13.54 -10.31
N ILE A 66 15.42 13.07 -11.41
CA ILE A 66 15.77 13.94 -12.53
C ILE A 66 14.49 14.18 -13.30
N VAL A 67 13.98 15.42 -13.26
CA VAL A 67 12.87 15.86 -14.10
C VAL A 67 13.49 16.43 -15.36
N ASP A 68 13.35 15.73 -16.49
CA ASP A 68 13.67 16.33 -17.79
C ASP A 68 12.72 17.53 -18.00
N GLU A 69 13.25 18.70 -18.38
CA GLU A 69 12.48 19.94 -18.56
C GLU A 69 11.37 19.85 -19.62
N ILE A 70 11.32 18.73 -20.36
CA ILE A 70 10.23 18.40 -21.26
C ILE A 70 9.07 17.88 -20.39
N GLN A 71 8.19 18.78 -19.97
CA GLN A 71 6.87 18.41 -19.48
C GLN A 71 6.10 17.75 -20.63
N THR A 72 6.33 16.46 -20.88
CA THR A 72 5.33 15.65 -21.57
C THR A 72 4.12 15.60 -20.65
N ASP A 73 2.97 16.00 -21.16
CA ASP A 73 1.72 15.87 -20.43
C ASP A 73 1.60 14.40 -20.03
N ALA A 74 1.51 14.10 -18.73
CA ALA A 74 1.44 12.72 -18.23
C ALA A 74 0.29 11.92 -18.88
N THR A 75 -0.67 12.62 -19.47
CA THR A 75 -1.79 12.04 -20.21
C THR A 75 -1.40 11.49 -21.59
N GLU A 76 -0.23 11.83 -22.13
CA GLU A 76 0.33 11.23 -23.35
C GLU A 76 0.65 9.75 -23.17
N TYR A 77 1.01 9.33 -21.95
CA TYR A 77 1.31 7.94 -21.63
C TYR A 77 0.09 7.13 -21.18
N VAL A 78 -1.07 7.78 -21.02
CA VAL A 78 -2.30 7.14 -20.57
C VAL A 78 -3.28 7.06 -21.73
N GLU A 79 -3.51 5.85 -22.24
CA GLU A 79 -4.55 5.61 -23.22
C GLU A 79 -5.93 5.85 -22.58
N ARG A 80 -6.52 7.01 -22.86
CA ARG A 80 -7.81 7.40 -22.31
C ARG A 80 -8.93 6.78 -23.14
N ASN A 81 -9.68 5.86 -22.52
CA ASN A 81 -10.93 5.41 -23.10
C ASN A 81 -12.04 6.46 -22.89
N LYS A 82 -12.25 7.30 -23.92
CA LYS A 82 -13.29 8.35 -23.94
C LYS A 82 -14.73 7.81 -23.85
N THR A 83 -14.93 6.50 -23.98
CA THR A 83 -16.24 5.83 -23.88
C THR A 83 -16.39 5.01 -22.60
N SER A 84 -15.54 5.22 -21.59
CA SER A 84 -15.64 4.50 -20.30
C SER A 84 -16.61 5.13 -19.30
N VAL A 85 -16.97 6.41 -19.49
CA VAL A 85 -17.87 7.15 -18.59
C VAL A 85 -19.00 7.76 -19.41
N PHE A 86 -20.24 7.46 -19.04
CA PHE A 86 -21.44 8.00 -19.67
C PHE A 86 -22.26 8.74 -18.62
N LEU A 87 -22.69 9.96 -18.94
CA LEU A 87 -23.57 10.77 -18.10
C LEU A 87 -25.04 10.66 -18.50
N ARG A 88 -25.42 9.57 -19.20
CA ARG A 88 -26.81 9.35 -19.60
C ARG A 88 -27.64 8.92 -18.39
N ALA A 89 -28.94 9.24 -18.43
CA ALA A 89 -29.88 8.71 -17.45
C ALA A 89 -29.84 7.16 -17.46
N VAL A 90 -29.93 6.59 -16.27
CA VAL A 90 -29.94 5.14 -16.09
C VAL A 90 -31.35 4.60 -16.37
N ASP A 91 -31.42 3.49 -17.09
CA ASP A 91 -32.69 2.79 -17.36
C ASP A 91 -32.99 1.74 -16.27
N GLU A 92 -34.27 1.47 -16.02
CA GLU A 92 -34.69 0.50 -15.01
C GLU A 92 -34.15 -0.90 -15.33
N LYS A 93 -34.19 -1.28 -16.61
CA LYS A 93 -33.66 -2.57 -17.07
C LYS A 93 -32.16 -2.70 -16.83
N GLU A 94 -31.42 -1.61 -16.99
CA GLU A 94 -29.97 -1.57 -16.74
C GLU A 94 -29.67 -1.85 -15.26
N ILE A 95 -30.39 -1.21 -14.33
CA ILE A 95 -30.25 -1.50 -12.90
C ILE A 95 -30.60 -2.96 -12.60
N TYR A 96 -31.71 -3.45 -13.14
CA TYR A 96 -32.15 -4.83 -12.94
C TYR A 96 -31.08 -5.83 -13.40
N ASP A 97 -30.53 -5.65 -14.60
CA ASP A 97 -29.50 -6.52 -15.17
C ASP A 97 -28.19 -6.46 -14.37
N ILE A 98 -27.78 -5.27 -13.91
CA ILE A 98 -26.60 -5.10 -13.03
C ILE A 98 -26.80 -5.89 -11.74
N VAL A 99 -27.91 -5.65 -11.03
CA VAL A 99 -28.21 -6.29 -9.75
C VAL A 99 -28.24 -7.80 -9.94
N ARG A 100 -28.94 -8.31 -10.96
CA ARG A 100 -29.05 -9.75 -11.24
C ARG A 100 -27.70 -10.42 -11.43
N ASN A 101 -26.77 -9.76 -12.12
CA ASN A 101 -25.44 -10.28 -12.47
C ASN A 101 -24.40 -10.20 -11.33
N MET A 102 -24.66 -9.47 -10.24
CA MET A 102 -23.76 -9.44 -9.08
C MET A 102 -23.64 -10.84 -8.42
N LYS A 103 -22.63 -11.09 -7.58
CA LYS A 103 -22.57 -12.36 -6.82
C LYS A 103 -23.46 -12.29 -5.58
N ASN A 104 -24.07 -13.42 -5.20
CA ASN A 104 -24.86 -13.52 -3.96
C ASN A 104 -23.93 -13.52 -2.75
N LYS A 105 -23.63 -12.33 -2.23
CA LYS A 105 -22.82 -12.11 -1.03
C LYS A 105 -23.69 -11.81 0.18
N THR A 106 -23.19 -12.16 1.36
CA THR A 106 -23.84 -11.94 2.67
C THR A 106 -23.27 -10.75 3.44
N SER A 107 -22.26 -10.06 2.88
CA SER A 107 -21.80 -8.78 3.41
C SER A 107 -22.90 -7.74 3.22
N THR A 108 -23.23 -7.02 4.29
CA THR A 108 -24.33 -6.06 4.31
C THR A 108 -23.85 -4.62 4.12
N ASP A 109 -24.76 -3.75 3.71
CA ASP A 109 -24.59 -2.30 3.81
C ASP A 109 -24.77 -1.80 5.26
N TRP A 110 -24.80 -0.48 5.43
CA TRP A 110 -25.06 0.16 6.73
C TRP A 110 -26.46 -0.16 7.31
N ASN A 111 -27.41 -0.57 6.47
CA ASN A 111 -28.79 -0.91 6.85
C ASN A 111 -29.01 -2.42 6.97
N GLU A 112 -27.94 -3.21 7.04
CA GLU A 112 -27.99 -4.67 7.18
C GLU A 112 -28.62 -5.41 5.97
N ILE A 113 -28.64 -4.79 4.78
CA ILE A 113 -29.19 -5.39 3.56
C ILE A 113 -28.07 -6.08 2.76
N ASP A 114 -28.28 -7.35 2.39
CA ASP A 114 -27.33 -8.12 1.58
C ASP A 114 -27.79 -8.32 0.11
N MET A 115 -26.87 -8.78 -0.74
CA MET A 115 -27.16 -9.00 -2.16
C MET A 115 -28.14 -10.15 -2.41
N LYS A 116 -28.34 -11.04 -1.44
CA LYS A 116 -29.36 -12.10 -1.57
C LYS A 116 -30.74 -11.47 -1.45
N THR A 117 -30.94 -10.66 -0.42
CA THR A 117 -32.17 -9.92 -0.13
C THR A 117 -32.55 -9.00 -1.28
N LEU A 118 -31.58 -8.28 -1.88
CA LEU A 118 -31.82 -7.39 -3.03
C LEU A 118 -32.22 -8.11 -4.33
N LYS A 119 -31.95 -9.42 -4.45
CA LYS A 119 -32.24 -10.21 -5.66
C LYS A 119 -33.45 -11.12 -5.54
N CYS A 120 -33.92 -11.34 -4.31
CA CYS A 120 -35.03 -12.23 -4.00
C CYS A 120 -36.34 -11.72 -4.58
#